data_AF-A0A162U4W1-F1
#
_entry.id   AF-A0A162U4W1-F1
#
_cell.length_a   1.000
_cell.length_b   1.000
_cell.length_c   1.000
_cell.angle_alpha   90.00
_cell.angle_beta   90.00
_cell.angle_gamma   90.00
#
_symmetry.space_group_name_H-M   'P 1'
#
loop_
_entity.id
_entity.type
_entity.pdbx_description
1 polymer ?
#
loop_
_entity_poly.entity_id
_entity_poly.type
_entity_poly.pdbx_seq_one_letter_code
_entity_poly.pdbx_strand_id
1 'polypeptide(L)'
;MTRNQLLDMENSHDSIYLNGHTYECSMYAIGSVIEACRAVIENRVKNAFAIVRPPGHHAETEHAMGFCVMNNVAIATRYCMTHLDTKKVMILDWTVNVPWPKEGMGDAEYIYAFEQVIMPIAREFAPSLVIVSAGFDAAHGDHIGQCEVTPAGYGQMTHMLMSLANGKVVMALEGGYNINSIAVSSVGCMAVLKGEAPEPIKPDSRPSEICKETIAIVKKLQATQWKSLA
;
A
#
# COMPACT_ATOMS: atom_id res chain seq x y z
N MET A 1 0.20 -16.01 -27.00
CA MET A 1 1.68 -15.99 -27.04
C MET A 1 2.18 -17.41 -26.94
N THR A 2 3.26 -17.74 -27.66
CA THR A 2 3.95 -19.03 -27.49
C THR A 2 4.80 -19.01 -26.23
N ARG A 3 5.20 -20.19 -25.72
CA ARG A 3 6.08 -20.29 -24.55
C ARG A 3 7.40 -19.55 -24.75
N ASN A 4 8.02 -19.66 -25.92
CA ASN A 4 9.30 -19.00 -26.20
C ASN A 4 9.16 -17.48 -26.17
N GLN A 5 8.07 -16.93 -26.72
CA GLN A 5 7.79 -15.49 -26.64
C GLN A 5 7.67 -15.00 -25.20
N LEU A 6 7.05 -15.79 -24.31
CA LEU A 6 6.94 -15.45 -22.89
C LEU A 6 8.32 -15.47 -22.21
N LEU A 7 9.14 -16.50 -22.47
CA LEU A 7 10.50 -16.58 -21.92
C LEU A 7 11.39 -15.42 -22.41
N ASP A 8 11.26 -15.00 -23.67
CA ASP A 8 12.01 -13.87 -24.21
C ASP A 8 11.60 -12.56 -23.51
N MET A 9 10.31 -12.41 -23.19
CA MET A 9 9.81 -11.27 -22.42
C MET A 9 10.29 -11.30 -20.97
N GLU A 10 10.33 -12.48 -20.33
CA GLU A 10 10.87 -12.63 -18.97
C GLU A 10 12.35 -12.22 -18.90
N ASN A 11 13.16 -12.65 -19.85
CA ASN A 11 14.59 -12.34 -19.88
C ASN A 11 14.91 -10.88 -20.21
N SER A 12 13.96 -10.13 -20.77
CA SER A 12 14.14 -8.73 -21.19
C SER A 12 13.61 -7.71 -20.19
N HIS A 13 12.96 -8.14 -19.11
CA HIS A 13 12.35 -7.27 -18.12
C HIS A 13 12.90 -7.56 -16.71
N ASP A 14 12.89 -6.56 -15.84
CA ASP A 14 13.44 -6.69 -14.50
C ASP A 14 12.49 -7.45 -13.58
N SER A 15 12.90 -8.65 -13.17
CA SER A 15 12.24 -9.44 -12.12
C SER A 15 10.77 -9.73 -12.41
N ILE A 16 10.48 -10.31 -13.58
CA ILE A 16 9.12 -10.72 -13.99
C ILE A 16 9.07 -12.21 -14.37
N TYR A 17 7.90 -12.82 -14.21
CA TYR A 17 7.57 -14.11 -14.82
C TYR A 17 6.19 -14.01 -15.48
N LEU A 18 5.99 -14.73 -16.59
CA LEU A 18 4.79 -14.67 -17.41
C LEU A 18 4.29 -16.07 -17.75
N ASN A 19 2.97 -16.25 -17.77
CA ASN A 19 2.33 -17.46 -18.27
C ASN A 19 1.14 -17.11 -19.17
N GLY A 20 0.52 -18.14 -19.78
CA GLY A 20 -0.59 -17.95 -20.72
C GLY A 20 -1.81 -17.22 -20.16
N HIS A 21 -1.96 -17.16 -18.84
CA HIS A 21 -3.06 -16.50 -18.14
C HIS A 21 -2.68 -15.15 -17.52
N THR A 22 -1.40 -14.74 -17.54
CA THR A 22 -0.95 -13.52 -16.84
C THR A 22 -1.76 -12.29 -17.24
N TYR A 23 -2.01 -12.09 -18.54
CA TYR A 23 -2.81 -10.96 -19.02
C TYR A 23 -4.24 -11.00 -18.46
N GLU A 24 -4.91 -12.15 -18.53
CA GLU A 24 -6.27 -12.32 -18.03
C GLU A 24 -6.34 -12.10 -16.50
N CYS A 25 -5.41 -12.67 -15.74
CA CYS A 25 -5.27 -12.45 -14.30
C CYS A 25 -5.05 -10.96 -13.98
N SER A 26 -4.21 -10.24 -14.73
CA SER A 26 -4.03 -8.79 -14.58
C SER A 26 -5.33 -8.02 -14.79
N MET A 27 -6.13 -8.38 -15.80
CA MET A 27 -7.43 -7.76 -16.03
C MET A 27 -8.41 -7.99 -14.87
N TYR A 28 -8.45 -9.21 -14.30
CA TYR A 28 -9.26 -9.49 -13.10
C TYR A 28 -8.75 -8.74 -11.87
N ALA A 29 -7.44 -8.62 -11.68
CA ALA A 29 -6.84 -7.86 -10.58
C ALA A 29 -7.25 -6.38 -10.64
N ILE A 30 -7.05 -5.73 -11.79
CA ILE A 30 -7.47 -4.34 -12.03
C ILE A 30 -8.97 -4.17 -11.83
N GLY A 31 -9.77 -5.04 -12.46
CA GLY A 31 -11.23 -4.97 -12.38
C GLY A 31 -11.74 -5.10 -10.95
N SER A 32 -11.10 -5.94 -10.13
CA SER A 32 -11.44 -6.11 -8.71
C SER A 32 -11.15 -4.85 -7.89
N VAL A 33 -10.01 -4.19 -8.12
CA VAL A 33 -9.68 -2.92 -7.43
C VAL A 33 -10.60 -1.79 -7.88
N ILE A 34 -10.93 -1.72 -9.17
CA ILE A 34 -11.94 -0.77 -9.70
C ILE A 34 -13.29 -1.00 -9.02
N GLU A 35 -13.76 -2.25 -8.94
CA GLU A 35 -15.05 -2.56 -8.32
C GLU A 35 -15.06 -2.23 -6.82
N ALA A 36 -13.97 -2.53 -6.11
CA ALA A 36 -13.83 -2.17 -4.69
C ALA A 36 -13.91 -0.64 -4.50
N CYS A 37 -13.20 0.13 -5.33
CA CYS A 37 -13.27 1.59 -5.29
C CYS A 37 -14.67 2.10 -5.61
N ARG A 38 -15.31 1.57 -6.66
CA ARG A 38 -16.67 1.94 -7.04
C ARG A 38 -17.65 1.68 -5.91
N ALA A 39 -17.59 0.51 -5.27
CA ALA A 39 -18.46 0.16 -4.15
C ALA A 39 -18.31 1.11 -2.95
N VAL A 40 -17.08 1.55 -2.65
CA VAL A 40 -16.79 2.51 -1.57
C VAL A 40 -17.24 3.93 -1.95
N ILE A 41 -16.98 4.38 -3.17
CA ILE A 41 -17.35 5.72 -3.64
C ILE A 41 -18.87 5.89 -3.65
N GLU A 42 -19.58 4.89 -4.20
CA GLU A 42 -21.06 4.82 -4.27
C GLU A 42 -21.71 4.55 -2.90
N ASN A 43 -20.92 4.36 -1.84
CA ASN A 43 -21.37 4.07 -0.47
C ASN A 43 -22.16 2.75 -0.35
N ARG A 44 -21.92 1.77 -1.22
CA ARG A 44 -22.43 0.40 -1.07
C ARG A 44 -21.75 -0.32 0.11
N VAL A 45 -20.49 0.00 0.34
CA VAL A 45 -19.70 -0.43 1.50
C VAL A 45 -18.90 0.76 2.05
N LYS A 46 -18.48 0.69 3.32
CA LYS A 46 -17.68 1.76 3.95
C LYS A 46 -16.25 1.78 3.44
N ASN A 47 -15.66 0.60 3.29
CA ASN A 47 -14.28 0.34 2.90
C ASN A 47 -14.21 -1.06 2.25
N ALA A 48 -13.08 -1.41 1.66
CA ALA A 48 -12.90 -2.69 0.97
C ALA A 48 -11.42 -3.14 0.94
N PHE A 49 -11.20 -4.45 0.75
CA PHE A 49 -9.89 -5.01 0.49
C PHE A 49 -9.98 -6.01 -0.67
N ALA A 50 -9.35 -5.68 -1.79
CA ALA A 50 -9.19 -6.54 -2.96
C ALA A 50 -7.94 -7.44 -2.79
N ILE A 51 -8.16 -8.73 -2.60
CA ILE A 51 -7.12 -9.75 -2.52
C ILE A 51 -6.80 -10.20 -3.95
N VAL A 52 -5.82 -9.55 -4.59
CA VAL A 52 -5.53 -9.70 -6.02
C VAL A 52 -4.11 -10.16 -6.27
N ARG A 53 -3.91 -10.85 -7.40
CA ARG A 53 -2.61 -11.11 -8.02
C ARG A 53 -2.80 -11.12 -9.55
N PRO A 54 -1.82 -10.68 -10.35
CA PRO A 54 -0.50 -10.16 -9.97
C PRO A 54 -0.54 -8.78 -9.28
N PRO A 55 0.54 -8.39 -8.57
CA PRO A 55 0.69 -7.02 -8.05
C PRO A 55 0.80 -6.00 -9.19
N GLY A 56 0.80 -4.71 -8.85
CA GLY A 56 0.79 -3.64 -9.84
C GLY A 56 1.69 -2.43 -9.55
N HIS A 57 2.08 -2.15 -8.31
CA HIS A 57 2.67 -0.85 -7.96
C HIS A 57 4.01 -0.49 -8.65
N HIS A 58 4.76 -1.47 -9.16
CA HIS A 58 6.00 -1.24 -9.91
C HIS A 58 5.81 -1.08 -11.42
N ALA A 59 4.63 -1.42 -11.97
CA ALA A 59 4.40 -1.32 -13.40
C ALA A 59 4.32 0.16 -13.84
N GLU A 60 5.10 0.49 -14.88
CA GLU A 60 5.10 1.80 -15.54
C GLU A 60 4.22 1.77 -16.80
N THR A 61 4.08 2.93 -17.47
CA THR A 61 3.27 3.05 -18.70
C THR A 61 3.71 2.10 -19.82
N GLU A 62 5.01 1.85 -19.95
CA GLU A 62 5.60 1.04 -21.03
C GLU A 62 6.51 -0.08 -20.52
N HIS A 63 6.63 -0.27 -19.20
CA HIS A 63 7.53 -1.28 -18.61
C HIS A 63 6.84 -2.07 -17.51
N ALA A 64 6.96 -3.40 -17.60
CA ALA A 64 6.59 -4.34 -16.57
C ALA A 64 7.85 -4.72 -15.75
N MET A 65 7.76 -4.72 -14.42
CA MET A 65 8.89 -5.03 -13.54
C MET A 65 8.43 -5.42 -12.13
N GLY A 66 9.28 -6.08 -11.35
CA GLY A 66 8.99 -6.41 -9.95
C GLY A 66 7.69 -7.20 -9.78
N PHE A 67 7.49 -8.22 -10.62
CA PHE A 67 6.26 -9.03 -10.72
C PHE A 67 4.98 -8.28 -11.15
N CYS A 68 5.07 -6.97 -11.44
CA CYS A 68 3.95 -6.13 -11.82
C CYS A 68 3.87 -5.99 -13.34
N VAL A 69 2.72 -6.35 -13.91
CA VAL A 69 2.46 -6.25 -15.36
C VAL A 69 1.65 -5.00 -15.70
N MET A 70 0.70 -4.65 -14.84
CA MET A 70 -0.14 -3.47 -14.99
C MET A 70 -0.40 -2.87 -13.62
N ASN A 71 -0.46 -1.55 -13.54
CA ASN A 71 -0.57 -0.85 -12.26
C ASN A 71 -2.02 -0.78 -11.77
N ASN A 72 -2.41 -1.77 -10.97
CA ASN A 72 -3.76 -1.93 -10.41
C ASN A 72 -4.28 -0.62 -9.76
N VAL A 73 -3.49 -0.06 -8.85
CA VAL A 73 -3.87 1.13 -8.06
C VAL A 73 -3.90 2.40 -8.92
N ALA A 74 -2.93 2.60 -9.81
CA ALA A 74 -2.91 3.77 -10.69
C ALA A 74 -4.08 3.75 -11.69
N ILE A 75 -4.36 2.60 -12.31
CA ILE A 75 -5.48 2.44 -13.25
C ILE A 75 -6.81 2.66 -12.51
N ALA A 76 -7.00 2.05 -11.34
CA ALA A 76 -8.21 2.23 -10.54
C ALA A 76 -8.39 3.70 -10.11
N THR A 77 -7.32 4.37 -9.70
CA THR A 77 -7.33 5.80 -9.36
C THR A 77 -7.79 6.63 -10.56
N ARG A 78 -7.21 6.42 -11.74
CA ARG A 78 -7.57 7.15 -12.95
C ARG A 78 -9.03 6.89 -13.35
N TYR A 79 -9.49 5.65 -13.21
CA TYR A 79 -10.89 5.29 -13.45
C TYR A 79 -11.82 6.07 -12.51
N CYS A 80 -11.53 6.10 -11.20
CA CYS A 80 -12.34 6.82 -10.22
C CYS A 80 -12.40 8.33 -10.50
N MET A 81 -11.28 8.93 -10.89
CA MET A 81 -11.22 10.36 -11.23
C MET A 81 -11.99 10.69 -12.50
N THR A 82 -12.01 9.77 -13.47
CA THR A 82 -12.61 10.01 -14.80
C THR A 82 -14.10 9.66 -14.84
N HIS A 83 -14.52 8.62 -14.11
CA HIS A 83 -15.85 8.04 -14.24
C HIS A 83 -16.70 8.13 -12.96
N LEU A 84 -16.12 8.41 -11.80
CA LEU A 84 -16.81 8.41 -10.50
C LEU A 84 -16.69 9.75 -9.74
N ASP A 85 -16.37 10.84 -10.44
CA ASP A 85 -16.25 12.23 -9.92
C ASP A 85 -15.42 12.37 -8.63
N THR A 86 -14.41 11.51 -8.45
CA THR A 86 -13.55 11.52 -7.26
C THR A 86 -12.30 12.34 -7.54
N LYS A 87 -12.21 13.55 -7.00
CA LYS A 87 -11.15 14.51 -7.39
C LYS A 87 -9.85 14.41 -6.59
N LYS A 88 -9.90 13.96 -5.33
CA LYS A 88 -8.74 13.89 -4.44
C LYS A 88 -8.58 12.47 -3.89
N VAL A 89 -7.75 11.69 -4.57
CA VAL A 89 -7.39 10.33 -4.15
C VAL A 89 -6.00 10.36 -3.54
N MET A 90 -5.86 9.85 -2.33
CA MET A 90 -4.55 9.58 -1.73
C MET A 90 -4.18 8.14 -2.02
N ILE A 91 -2.97 7.91 -2.52
CA ILE A 91 -2.36 6.57 -2.61
C ILE A 91 -1.26 6.49 -1.55
N LEU A 92 -1.40 5.57 -0.60
CA LEU A 92 -0.29 5.17 0.26
C LEU A 92 0.59 4.18 -0.51
N ASP A 93 1.92 4.39 -0.50
CA ASP A 93 2.93 3.74 -1.37
C ASP A 93 3.10 4.36 -2.78
N TRP A 94 2.98 5.69 -2.88
CA TRP A 94 3.30 6.40 -4.14
C TRP A 94 3.85 7.82 -3.92
N THR A 95 3.18 8.60 -3.05
CA THR A 95 3.41 10.05 -2.98
C THR A 95 4.57 10.45 -2.08
N VAL A 96 4.75 9.79 -0.94
CA VAL A 96 5.79 10.10 0.06
C VAL A 96 6.53 8.83 0.39
N ASN A 97 7.81 8.79 0.05
CA ASN A 97 8.68 7.67 0.37
C ASN A 97 9.41 7.92 1.70
N VAL A 98 9.45 6.90 2.56
CA VAL A 98 10.23 6.86 3.80
C VAL A 98 11.32 5.79 3.63
N PRO A 99 12.54 6.19 3.23
CA PRO A 99 13.59 5.24 2.91
C PRO A 99 14.24 4.72 4.18
N TRP A 100 13.87 3.50 4.61
CA TRP A 100 14.49 2.88 5.76
C TRP A 100 15.98 2.59 5.50
N PRO A 101 16.89 3.11 6.34
CA PRO A 101 18.34 2.98 6.10
C PRO A 101 18.91 1.61 6.47
N LYS A 102 18.11 0.77 7.13
CA LYS A 102 18.49 -0.58 7.56
C LYS A 102 17.27 -1.47 7.75
N GLU A 103 17.53 -2.78 7.79
CA GLU A 103 16.59 -3.81 8.24
C GLU A 103 16.14 -3.63 9.71
N GLY A 104 15.09 -4.35 10.08
CA GLY A 104 14.61 -4.44 11.46
C GLY A 104 13.63 -3.34 11.87
N MET A 105 13.18 -2.48 10.95
CA MET A 105 12.17 -1.46 11.26
C MET A 105 10.84 -2.11 11.62
N GLY A 106 10.31 -1.82 12.80
CA GLY A 106 9.10 -2.46 13.31
C GLY A 106 7.95 -1.48 13.51
N ASP A 107 6.98 -1.91 14.32
CA ASP A 107 5.73 -1.18 14.54
C ASP A 107 5.95 0.29 14.96
N ALA A 108 6.85 0.54 15.92
CA ALA A 108 7.08 1.89 16.42
C ALA A 108 7.68 2.82 15.36
N GLU A 109 8.56 2.33 14.50
CA GLU A 109 9.12 3.14 13.40
C GLU A 109 8.06 3.50 12.36
N TYR A 110 7.24 2.53 11.95
CA TYR A 110 6.16 2.77 10.98
C TYR A 110 5.08 3.69 11.55
N ILE A 111 4.67 3.50 12.80
CA ILE A 111 3.72 4.39 13.46
C ILE A 111 4.30 5.79 13.61
N TYR A 112 5.59 5.92 13.98
CA TYR A 112 6.25 7.21 14.06
C TYR A 112 6.29 7.92 12.70
N ALA A 113 6.57 7.21 11.60
CA ALA A 113 6.48 7.75 10.25
C ALA A 113 5.06 8.25 9.91
N PHE A 114 4.04 7.48 10.30
CA PHE A 114 2.66 7.86 10.09
C PHE A 114 2.29 9.13 10.85
N GLU A 115 2.61 9.19 12.13
CA GLU A 115 2.29 10.35 12.99
C GLU A 115 3.02 11.61 12.56
N GLN A 116 4.29 11.48 12.14
CA GLN A 116 5.17 12.62 11.91
C GLN A 116 5.16 13.12 10.47
N VAL A 117 4.76 12.30 9.50
CA VAL A 117 4.83 12.62 8.07
C VAL A 117 3.51 12.31 7.37
N ILE A 118 3.09 11.05 7.34
CA ILE A 118 2.01 10.60 6.44
C ILE A 118 0.66 11.22 6.84
N MET A 119 0.29 11.15 8.12
CA MET A 119 -1.00 11.66 8.59
C MET A 119 -1.11 13.18 8.55
N PRO A 120 -0.08 13.98 8.94
CA PRO A 120 -0.10 15.42 8.71
C PRO A 120 -0.35 15.81 7.24
N ILE A 121 0.40 15.19 6.31
CA ILE A 121 0.24 15.41 4.87
C ILE A 121 -1.16 15.00 4.42
N ALA A 122 -1.63 13.81 4.82
CA ALA A 122 -2.93 13.29 4.42
C ALA A 122 -4.09 14.18 4.92
N ARG A 123 -3.99 14.72 6.14
CA ARG A 123 -4.98 15.66 6.68
C ARG A 123 -4.97 16.98 5.93
N GLU A 124 -3.80 17.53 5.60
CA GLU A 124 -3.68 18.75 4.78
C GLU A 124 -4.23 18.54 3.37
N PHE A 125 -3.92 17.40 2.74
CA PHE A 125 -4.44 17.03 1.42
C PHE A 125 -5.96 16.83 1.42
N ALA A 126 -6.51 16.33 2.53
CA ALA A 126 -7.93 16.06 2.73
C ALA A 126 -8.54 15.21 1.60
N PRO A 127 -8.12 13.94 1.45
CA PRO A 127 -8.59 13.06 0.38
C PRO A 127 -10.07 12.73 0.56
N SER A 128 -10.75 12.48 -0.57
CA SER A 128 -12.10 11.92 -0.62
C SER A 128 -12.12 10.39 -0.75
N LEU A 129 -10.97 9.79 -1.07
CA LEU A 129 -10.72 8.34 -1.09
C LEU A 129 -9.25 8.08 -0.74
N VAL A 130 -9.00 7.05 0.05
CA VAL A 130 -7.65 6.51 0.30
C VAL A 130 -7.54 5.15 -0.36
N ILE A 131 -6.53 4.95 -1.20
CA ILE A 131 -6.16 3.65 -1.73
C ILE A 131 -4.79 3.26 -1.15
N VAL A 132 -4.68 2.04 -0.66
CA VAL A 132 -3.43 1.50 -0.11
C VAL A 132 -2.94 0.40 -1.03
N SER A 133 -1.75 0.58 -1.60
CA SER A 133 -1.00 -0.52 -2.21
C SER A 133 -0.48 -1.38 -1.05
N ALA A 134 -1.23 -2.43 -0.71
CA ALA A 134 -1.06 -3.18 0.53
C ALA A 134 -0.07 -4.34 0.33
N GLY A 135 1.22 -4.01 0.34
CA GLY A 135 2.32 -4.99 0.44
C GLY A 135 2.56 -5.43 1.89
N PHE A 136 2.82 -6.72 2.07
CA PHE A 136 3.15 -7.32 3.38
C PHE A 136 4.58 -7.87 3.46
N ASP A 137 5.48 -7.39 2.60
CA ASP A 137 6.90 -7.72 2.64
C ASP A 137 7.66 -6.99 3.75
N ALA A 138 7.12 -5.90 4.29
CA ALA A 138 7.63 -5.30 5.53
C ALA A 138 7.25 -6.09 6.81
N ALA A 139 6.45 -7.15 6.70
CA ALA A 139 5.99 -7.92 7.84
C ALA A 139 7.12 -8.77 8.45
N HIS A 140 7.05 -8.97 9.77
CA HIS A 140 7.93 -9.90 10.48
C HIS A 140 7.96 -11.27 9.78
N GLY A 141 9.17 -11.78 9.54
CA GLY A 141 9.41 -13.08 8.92
C GLY A 141 9.40 -13.09 7.39
N ASP A 142 9.17 -11.95 6.73
CA ASP A 142 9.41 -11.82 5.30
C ASP A 142 10.91 -11.70 5.00
N HIS A 143 11.39 -12.42 3.99
CA HIS A 143 12.81 -12.52 3.68
C HIS A 143 13.29 -11.45 2.70
N ILE A 144 12.38 -10.74 2.03
CA ILE A 144 12.71 -9.69 1.06
C ILE A 144 12.73 -8.33 1.75
N GLY A 145 11.66 -7.96 2.46
CA GLY A 145 11.57 -6.62 3.06
C GLY A 145 12.38 -6.45 4.36
N GLN A 146 12.69 -7.54 5.06
CA GLN A 146 13.58 -7.56 6.24
C GLN A 146 13.20 -6.52 7.32
N CYS A 147 11.92 -6.16 7.38
CA CYS A 147 11.34 -5.35 8.43
C CYS A 147 10.63 -6.26 9.44
N GLU A 148 10.16 -5.68 10.53
CA GLU A 148 9.66 -6.38 11.70
C GLU A 148 8.24 -5.91 12.06
N VAL A 149 7.46 -5.47 11.07
CA VAL A 149 6.09 -4.99 11.27
C VAL A 149 5.20 -6.17 11.61
N THR A 150 4.48 -6.06 12.73
CA THR A 150 3.57 -7.09 13.20
C THR A 150 2.16 -6.87 12.63
N PRO A 151 1.27 -7.88 12.70
CA PRO A 151 -0.14 -7.69 12.36
C PRO A 151 -0.81 -6.55 13.15
N ALA A 152 -0.42 -6.36 14.42
CA ALA A 152 -0.89 -5.24 15.24
C ALA A 152 -0.42 -3.89 14.67
N GLY A 153 0.83 -3.78 14.23
CA GLY A 153 1.35 -2.58 13.55
C GLY A 153 0.57 -2.24 12.28
N TYR A 154 0.30 -3.21 11.43
CA TYR A 154 -0.56 -3.04 10.25
C TYR A 154 -1.99 -2.61 10.61
N GLY A 155 -2.56 -3.18 11.68
CA GLY A 155 -3.86 -2.78 12.22
C GLY A 155 -3.87 -1.31 12.69
N GLN A 156 -2.84 -0.87 13.42
CA GLN A 156 -2.71 0.53 13.85
C GLN A 156 -2.62 1.49 12.66
N MET A 157 -1.76 1.20 11.68
CA MET A 157 -1.66 2.03 10.46
C MET A 157 -2.99 2.11 9.71
N THR A 158 -3.70 0.98 9.59
CA THR A 158 -5.04 0.92 8.99
C THR A 158 -6.04 1.80 9.73
N HIS A 159 -6.02 1.74 11.07
CA HIS A 159 -6.91 2.54 11.91
C HIS A 159 -6.68 4.04 11.73
N MET A 160 -5.41 4.47 11.64
CA MET A 160 -5.06 5.86 11.37
C MET A 160 -5.64 6.33 10.03
N LEU A 161 -5.50 5.53 8.97
CA LEU A 161 -6.03 5.86 7.64
C LEU A 161 -7.56 5.91 7.60
N MET A 162 -8.25 5.08 8.37
CA MET A 162 -9.72 5.10 8.46
C MET A 162 -10.28 6.40 9.06
N SER A 163 -9.45 7.21 9.73
CA SER A 163 -9.84 8.55 10.16
C SER A 163 -9.94 9.58 9.02
N LEU A 164 -9.43 9.24 7.84
CA LEU A 164 -9.45 10.06 6.62
C LEU A 164 -10.65 9.71 5.75
N ALA A 165 -11.01 10.59 4.81
CA ALA A 165 -12.01 10.34 3.78
C ALA A 165 -13.35 9.77 4.30
N ASN A 166 -13.72 10.07 5.55
CA ASN A 166 -14.85 9.44 6.25
C ASN A 166 -14.79 7.90 6.16
N GLY A 167 -13.62 7.30 6.40
CA GLY A 167 -13.39 5.85 6.38
C GLY A 167 -13.44 5.20 4.99
N LYS A 168 -13.49 5.98 3.90
CA LYS A 168 -13.41 5.45 2.52
C LYS A 168 -11.98 5.03 2.20
N VAL A 169 -11.65 3.81 2.61
CA VAL A 169 -10.35 3.17 2.41
C VAL A 169 -10.53 1.93 1.53
N VAL A 170 -9.68 1.79 0.52
CA VAL A 170 -9.58 0.59 -0.31
C VAL A 170 -8.16 0.06 -0.24
N MET A 171 -8.00 -1.21 0.12
CA MET A 171 -6.72 -1.90 0.05
C MET A 171 -6.67 -2.77 -1.21
N ALA A 172 -5.53 -2.79 -1.89
CA ALA A 172 -5.24 -3.71 -2.97
C ALA A 172 -3.99 -4.50 -2.59
N LEU A 173 -4.07 -5.84 -2.55
CA LEU A 173 -2.91 -6.67 -2.22
C LEU A 173 -1.81 -6.48 -3.26
N GLU A 174 -0.57 -6.25 -2.80
CA GLU A 174 0.63 -6.13 -3.64
C GLU A 174 1.61 -7.28 -3.34
N GLY A 175 2.79 -6.96 -2.79
CA GLY A 175 3.83 -7.90 -2.40
C GLY A 175 3.64 -8.54 -1.02
N GLY A 176 4.67 -9.24 -0.57
CA GLY A 176 4.65 -10.14 0.57
C GLY A 176 4.93 -11.57 0.12
N TYR A 177 5.90 -12.20 0.76
CA TYR A 177 6.55 -13.42 0.30
C TYR A 177 6.69 -14.47 1.41
N ASN A 178 6.36 -14.11 2.64
CA ASN A 178 6.00 -15.07 3.69
C ASN A 178 4.47 -15.25 3.76
N ILE A 179 3.98 -16.44 3.36
CA ILE A 179 2.55 -16.75 3.27
C ILE A 179 1.82 -16.53 4.60
N ASN A 180 2.44 -16.92 5.72
CA ASN A 180 1.83 -16.75 7.03
C ASN A 180 1.72 -15.26 7.37
N SER A 181 2.80 -14.51 7.18
CA SER A 181 2.84 -13.07 7.46
C SER A 181 1.82 -12.30 6.61
N ILE A 182 1.68 -12.62 5.32
CA ILE A 182 0.64 -12.04 4.45
C ILE A 182 -0.74 -12.32 5.04
N ALA A 183 -1.04 -13.56 5.39
CA ALA A 183 -2.34 -13.97 5.87
C ALA A 183 -2.71 -13.27 7.20
N VAL A 184 -1.82 -13.32 8.20
CA VAL A 184 -2.11 -12.74 9.53
C VAL A 184 -2.18 -11.22 9.48
N SER A 185 -1.31 -10.56 8.71
CA SER A 185 -1.33 -9.09 8.56
C SER A 185 -2.55 -8.63 7.76
N SER A 186 -2.95 -9.37 6.72
CA SER A 186 -4.20 -9.10 5.98
C SER A 186 -5.44 -9.21 6.88
N VAL A 187 -5.48 -10.23 7.75
CA VAL A 187 -6.56 -10.40 8.74
C VAL A 187 -6.56 -9.23 9.75
N GLY A 188 -5.40 -8.79 10.23
CA GLY A 188 -5.27 -7.64 11.12
C GLY A 188 -5.83 -6.35 10.49
N CYS A 189 -5.49 -6.06 9.24
CA CYS A 189 -6.08 -4.95 8.49
C CYS A 189 -7.60 -5.09 8.34
N MET A 190 -8.08 -6.28 7.95
CA MET A 190 -9.50 -6.55 7.72
C MET A 190 -10.34 -6.40 8.99
N ALA A 191 -9.83 -6.84 10.15
CA ALA A 191 -10.49 -6.67 11.44
C ALA A 191 -10.77 -5.18 11.72
N VAL A 192 -9.77 -4.33 11.48
CA VAL A 192 -9.90 -2.87 11.65
C VAL A 192 -10.86 -2.27 10.61
N LEU A 193 -10.81 -2.70 9.35
CA LEU A 193 -11.76 -2.26 8.31
C LEU A 193 -13.22 -2.58 8.69
N LYS A 194 -13.47 -3.71 9.34
CA LYS A 194 -14.78 -4.09 9.90
C LYS A 194 -15.21 -3.26 11.11
N GLY A 195 -14.34 -2.40 11.65
CA GLY A 195 -14.60 -1.55 12.80
C GLY A 195 -14.14 -2.11 14.14
N GLU A 196 -13.36 -3.19 14.15
CA GLU A 196 -12.73 -3.67 15.38
C GLU A 196 -11.61 -2.70 15.81
N ALA A 197 -11.39 -2.59 17.12
CA ALA A 197 -10.30 -1.76 17.63
C ALA A 197 -8.95 -2.39 17.25
N PRO A 198 -7.94 -1.62 16.81
CA PRO A 198 -6.64 -2.17 16.48
C PRO A 198 -5.97 -2.71 17.75
N GLU A 199 -5.31 -3.87 17.64
CA GLU A 199 -4.52 -4.43 18.74
C GLU A 199 -3.39 -3.47 19.15
N PRO A 200 -3.11 -3.31 20.45
CA PRO A 200 -2.01 -2.47 20.89
C PRO A 200 -0.67 -3.06 20.46
N ILE A 201 0.25 -2.20 20.02
CA ILE A 201 1.64 -2.60 19.82
C ILE A 201 2.32 -2.83 21.18
N LYS A 202 3.53 -3.41 21.18
CA LYS A 202 4.31 -3.61 22.40
C LYS A 202 4.48 -2.28 23.17
N PRO A 203 4.08 -2.18 24.46
CA PRO A 203 4.02 -0.90 25.20
C PRO A 203 5.35 -0.12 25.26
N ASP A 204 6.45 -0.86 25.35
CA ASP A 204 7.81 -0.31 25.45
C ASP A 204 8.47 -0.10 24.08
N SER A 205 7.75 -0.34 22.99
CA SER A 205 8.26 -0.08 21.65
C SER A 205 8.44 1.42 21.45
N ARG A 206 9.63 1.80 21.01
CA ARG A 206 10.00 3.19 20.73
C ARG A 206 10.76 3.21 19.40
N PRO A 207 10.53 4.22 18.55
CA PRO A 207 11.28 4.33 17.31
C PRO A 207 12.76 4.52 17.65
N SER A 208 13.62 3.77 16.97
CA SER A 208 15.07 3.92 17.08
C SER A 208 15.56 5.33 16.69
N GLU A 209 16.73 5.73 17.18
CA GLU A 209 17.31 7.05 16.85
C GLU A 209 17.52 7.21 15.33
N ILE A 210 17.96 6.16 14.66
CA ILE A 210 18.14 6.18 13.21
C ILE A 210 16.80 6.39 12.46
N CYS A 211 15.68 5.83 12.96
CA CYS A 211 14.35 6.14 12.43
C CYS A 211 14.03 7.62 12.59
N LYS A 212 14.26 8.18 13.79
CA LYS A 212 13.99 9.61 14.05
C LYS A 212 14.81 10.52 13.14
N GLU A 213 16.09 10.20 12.93
CA GLU A 213 16.97 10.92 12.01
C GLU A 213 16.46 10.85 10.56
N THR A 214 16.11 9.66 10.07
CA THR A 214 15.52 9.47 8.73
C THR A 214 14.24 10.28 8.59
N ILE A 215 13.33 10.21 9.56
CA ILE A 215 12.06 10.94 9.53
C ILE A 215 12.28 12.45 9.59
N ALA A 216 13.26 12.95 10.37
CA ALA A 216 13.60 14.36 10.37
C ALA A 216 14.06 14.85 8.99
N ILE A 217 14.85 14.05 8.27
CA ILE A 217 15.27 14.34 6.89
C ILE A 217 14.06 14.35 5.96
N VAL A 218 13.21 13.33 6.00
CA VAL A 218 11.99 13.24 5.18
C VAL A 218 11.08 14.45 5.43
N LYS A 219 10.82 14.80 6.69
CA LYS A 219 10.02 15.99 7.06
C LYS A 219 10.62 17.26 6.46
N LYS A 220 11.93 17.47 6.61
CA LYS A 220 12.61 18.66 6.08
C LYS A 220 12.47 18.77 4.56
N LEU A 221 12.59 17.66 3.82
CA LEU A 221 12.43 17.65 2.37
C LEU A 221 10.98 17.94 1.96
N GLN A 222 10.02 17.30 2.64
CA GLN A 222 8.60 17.43 2.35
C GLN A 222 7.99 18.77 2.81
N ALA A 223 8.56 19.44 3.80
CA ALA A 223 8.11 20.75 4.29
C ALA A 223 8.16 21.85 3.22
N THR A 224 8.90 21.64 2.12
CA THR A 224 8.88 22.55 0.96
C THR A 224 7.55 22.54 0.20
N GLN A 225 6.78 21.46 0.32
CA GLN A 225 5.49 21.27 -0.35
C GLN A 225 4.31 21.25 0.63
N TRP A 226 4.56 20.86 1.90
CA TRP A 226 3.52 20.60 2.89
C TRP A 226 3.68 21.48 4.13
N LYS A 227 2.70 22.35 4.39
CA LYS A 227 2.73 23.28 5.53
C LYS A 227 2.56 22.56 6.86
N SER A 228 1.89 21.42 6.85
CA SER A 228 1.70 20.56 8.01
C SER A 228 2.98 19.97 8.58
N LEU A 229 4.10 20.08 7.85
CA LEU A 229 5.42 19.60 8.25
C LEU A 229 6.43 20.72 8.55
N ALA A 230 6.02 21.98 8.34
CA ALA A 230 6.85 23.16 8.54
C ALA A 230 7.01 23.53 10.02
#